data_AF-A0A7K5IBP8-F1
#
_entry.id   AF-A0A7K5IBP8-F1
#
_cell.length_a   1.000
_cell.length_b   1.000
_cell.length_c   1.000
_cell.angle_alpha   90.00
_cell.angle_beta   90.00
_cell.angle_gamma   90.00
#
_symmetry.space_group_name_H-M   'P 1'
#
loop_
_entity.id
_entity.type
_entity.pdbx_description
1 polymer ?
#
loop_
_entity_poly.entity_id
_entity_poly.type
_entity_poly.pdbx_seq_one_letter_code
_entity_poly.pdbx_strand_id
1 'polypeptide(L)'
;QEEAQAIDQELFTHYQFSVDQLMELAGLSCATAIAKVGTGGGRGGQGPARPPASLCAPHQAYPPSSFTTSQPTVLVVCGPGNNGGDGLVCARHLKMFGYEPTVYYPKRPNKPLFEGLTTQCQKMDIPFLPEFPAEAALIDELYGLVVDAIFGFSFKGAVREPFGSILSTLERVTVPIASIDIPSG
;
A
#
# COMPACT_ATOMS: atom_id res chain seq x y z
N GLN A 1 21.18 2.15 -1.31
CA GLN A 1 20.79 0.74 -1.55
C GLN A 1 21.68 -0.22 -0.77
N GLU A 2 23.01 -0.12 -0.87
CA GLU A 2 23.94 -1.00 -0.16
C GLU A 2 23.77 -0.95 1.38
N GLU A 3 23.64 0.24 1.95
CA GLU A 3 23.40 0.40 3.40
C GLU A 3 22.09 -0.26 3.86
N ALA A 4 20.99 -0.09 3.12
CA ALA A 4 19.71 -0.74 3.41
C ALA A 4 19.82 -2.28 3.34
N GLN A 5 20.56 -2.81 2.36
CA GLN A 5 20.81 -4.25 2.25
C GLN A 5 21.66 -4.78 3.42
N ALA A 6 22.63 -3.99 3.90
CA ALA A 6 23.44 -4.36 5.04
C ALA A 6 22.61 -4.43 6.34
N ILE A 7 21.72 -3.45 6.55
CA ILE A 7 20.80 -3.43 7.71
C ILE A 7 19.87 -4.66 7.68
N ASP A 8 19.24 -4.95 6.53
CA ASP A 8 18.40 -6.15 6.38
C ASP A 8 19.18 -7.43 6.70
N GLN A 9 20.40 -7.55 6.16
CA GLN A 9 21.25 -8.70 6.41
C GLN A 9 21.57 -8.85 7.91
N GLU A 10 21.85 -7.75 8.61
CA GLU A 10 22.12 -7.74 10.04
C GLU A 10 20.89 -8.15 10.86
N LEU A 11 19.69 -7.64 10.52
CA LEU A 11 18.45 -7.98 11.20
C LEU A 11 18.13 -9.47 11.11
N PHE A 12 18.32 -10.07 9.93
CA PHE A 12 18.05 -11.50 9.72
C PHE A 12 19.15 -12.42 10.28
N THR A 13 20.41 -11.97 10.37
CA THR A 13 21.53 -12.83 10.77
C THR A 13 22.02 -12.59 12.19
N HIS A 14 22.24 -11.34 12.60
CA HIS A 14 22.72 -11.04 13.95
C HIS A 14 21.57 -11.05 14.96
N TYR A 15 20.47 -10.36 14.61
CA TYR A 15 19.32 -10.21 15.50
C TYR A 15 18.29 -11.34 15.37
N GLN A 16 18.43 -12.22 14.37
CA GLN A 16 17.61 -13.41 14.18
C GLN A 16 16.10 -13.12 14.05
N PHE A 17 15.74 -11.92 13.60
CA PHE A 17 14.35 -11.65 13.22
C PHE A 17 13.99 -12.51 12.01
N SER A 18 12.75 -13.01 11.98
CA SER A 18 12.24 -13.71 10.82
C SER A 18 11.55 -12.74 9.86
N VAL A 19 11.47 -13.12 8.59
CA VAL A 19 10.88 -12.28 7.53
C VAL A 19 9.43 -11.93 7.83
N ASP A 20 8.65 -12.90 8.31
CA ASP A 20 7.25 -12.72 8.71
C ASP A 20 7.09 -11.71 9.85
N GLN A 21 7.98 -11.69 10.85
CA GLN A 21 7.92 -10.72 11.95
C GLN A 21 8.11 -9.29 11.46
N LEU A 22 9.16 -9.05 10.65
CA LEU A 22 9.43 -7.70 10.15
C LEU A 22 8.38 -7.24 9.14
N MET A 23 7.92 -8.16 8.28
CA MET A 23 6.85 -7.90 7.30
C MET A 23 5.52 -7.56 7.98
N GLU A 24 5.18 -8.24 9.10
CA GLU A 24 3.97 -7.93 9.87
C GLU A 24 4.02 -6.49 10.43
N LEU A 25 5.17 -6.10 10.99
CA LEU A 25 5.39 -4.75 11.52
C LEU A 25 5.42 -3.69 10.43
N ALA A 26 6.06 -3.97 9.29
CA ALA A 26 6.13 -3.07 8.14
C ALA A 26 4.73 -2.80 7.59
N GLY A 27 3.96 -3.83 7.26
CA GLY A 27 2.61 -3.66 6.73
C GLY A 27 1.64 -3.00 7.73
N LEU A 28 1.75 -3.30 9.03
CA LEU A 28 1.00 -2.58 10.07
C LEU A 28 1.38 -1.09 10.11
N SER A 29 2.67 -0.76 9.99
CA SER A 29 3.14 0.61 9.94
C SER A 29 2.57 1.35 8.72
N CYS A 30 2.57 0.72 7.54
CA CYS A 30 1.97 1.26 6.32
C CYS A 30 0.48 1.55 6.49
N ALA A 31 -0.28 0.57 6.99
CA ALA A 31 -1.71 0.75 7.25
C ALA A 31 -1.96 1.87 8.27
N THR A 32 -1.12 1.98 9.31
CA THR A 32 -1.23 3.02 10.34
C THR A 32 -0.90 4.41 9.78
N ALA A 33 0.08 4.51 8.88
CA ALA A 33 0.43 5.76 8.22
C ALA A 33 -0.69 6.24 7.30
N ILE A 34 -1.32 5.33 6.54
CA ILE A 34 -2.52 5.61 5.74
C ILE A 34 -3.66 6.04 6.67
N ALA A 35 -3.88 5.28 7.73
CA ALA A 35 -5.01 5.45 8.63
C ALA A 35 -4.87 6.58 9.63
N LYS A 36 -3.75 7.32 9.65
CA LYS A 36 -3.44 8.31 10.71
C LYS A 36 -4.58 9.33 10.86
N VAL A 37 -5.51 8.98 11.75
CA VAL A 37 -6.50 9.84 12.35
C VAL A 37 -5.69 10.84 13.14
N GLY A 38 -5.79 12.11 12.77
CA GLY A 38 -5.19 13.17 13.58
C GLY A 38 -5.63 12.97 15.02
N THR A 39 -4.68 12.65 15.90
CA THR A 39 -4.84 12.84 17.34
C THR A 39 -4.80 14.34 17.62
N GLY A 40 -5.70 15.09 16.98
CA GLY A 40 -6.07 16.45 17.32
C GLY A 40 -7.33 16.37 18.15
N GLY A 41 -7.18 16.45 19.47
CA GLY A 41 -8.29 16.46 20.42
C GLY A 41 -9.38 17.47 20.04
N GLY A 42 -10.62 17.11 20.34
CA GLY A 42 -11.78 17.93 20.00
C GLY A 42 -11.76 19.33 20.60
N ARG A 43 -12.25 20.29 19.82
CA ARG A 43 -13.30 21.26 20.17
C ARG A 43 -13.66 22.06 18.92
N GLY A 44 -14.95 22.35 18.76
CA GLY A 44 -15.53 22.92 17.56
C GLY A 44 -14.98 24.29 17.16
N GLY A 45 -15.08 24.58 15.87
CA GLY A 45 -14.82 25.88 15.28
C GLY A 45 -14.94 25.81 13.76
N GLN A 46 -15.94 26.48 13.19
CA GLN A 46 -16.02 26.78 11.77
C GLN A 46 -14.84 27.69 11.36
N GLY A 47 -14.15 27.41 10.26
CA GLY A 47 -13.10 28.25 9.69
C GLY A 47 -12.60 27.76 8.34
N PRO A 48 -12.10 28.64 7.44
CA PRO A 48 -12.44 28.59 6.01
C PRO A 48 -11.38 27.98 5.07
N ALA A 49 -11.87 27.66 3.86
CA ALA A 49 -11.22 27.51 2.54
C ALA A 49 -9.75 27.01 2.46
N ARG A 50 -9.60 25.87 1.75
CA ARG A 50 -8.36 25.16 1.41
C ARG A 50 -7.40 26.02 0.54
N PRO A 51 -6.07 26.07 0.82
CA PRO A 51 -5.10 26.74 -0.04
C PRO A 51 -4.64 25.83 -1.19
N PRO A 52 -4.01 26.38 -2.25
CA PRO A 52 -3.67 25.62 -3.45
C PRO A 52 -2.43 24.74 -3.25
N ALA A 53 -2.35 23.68 -4.05
CA ALA A 53 -1.29 22.68 -4.04
C ALA A 53 0.06 23.27 -4.49
N SER A 54 0.94 23.56 -3.54
CA SER A 54 2.39 23.68 -3.75
C SER A 54 3.07 23.91 -2.40
N LEU A 55 3.63 22.85 -1.83
CA LEU A 55 4.80 22.81 -0.95
C LEU A 55 4.89 21.38 -0.39
N CYS A 56 6.07 20.78 -0.40
CA CYS A 56 6.39 19.46 0.20
C CYS A 56 5.54 19.17 1.44
N ALA A 57 4.57 18.25 1.34
CA ALA A 57 3.62 18.02 2.41
C ALA A 57 4.24 17.06 3.46
N PRO A 58 4.42 17.48 4.73
CA PRO A 58 4.87 16.59 5.78
C PRO A 58 3.73 15.61 6.09
N HIS A 59 3.96 14.32 5.83
CA HIS A 59 3.11 13.17 6.20
C HIS A 59 1.59 13.35 5.95
N GLN A 60 1.18 13.26 4.69
CA GLN A 60 -0.23 13.20 4.33
C GLN A 60 -0.83 11.84 4.70
N ALA A 61 -1.83 11.84 5.58
CA ALA A 61 -2.65 10.67 5.93
C ALA A 61 -3.99 10.70 5.18
N TYR A 62 -4.67 9.55 5.10
CA TYR A 62 -5.92 9.36 4.38
C TYR A 62 -6.96 8.71 5.30
N PRO A 63 -7.42 9.38 6.38
CA PRO A 63 -8.41 8.80 7.30
C PRO A 63 -9.72 8.47 6.57
N PRO A 64 -10.56 7.53 7.06
CA PRO A 64 -11.81 7.17 6.38
C PRO A 64 -12.72 8.38 6.07
N SER A 65 -12.67 9.41 6.91
CA SER A 65 -13.43 10.66 6.74
C SER A 65 -12.93 11.56 5.61
N SER A 66 -11.75 11.32 5.03
CA SER A 66 -11.24 12.11 3.90
C SER A 66 -11.76 11.64 2.54
N PHE A 67 -12.47 10.50 2.49
CA PHE A 67 -13.03 9.95 1.26
C PHE A 67 -14.37 10.63 0.95
N THR A 68 -14.59 10.94 -0.33
CA THR A 68 -15.83 11.57 -0.81
C THR A 68 -16.97 10.55 -0.96
N THR A 69 -16.63 9.27 -1.07
CA THR A 69 -17.54 8.13 -1.13
C THR A 69 -17.95 7.67 0.27
N SER A 70 -19.08 6.97 0.38
CA SER A 70 -19.56 6.43 1.66
C SER A 70 -18.64 5.36 2.28
N GLN A 71 -17.78 4.76 1.46
CA GLN A 71 -16.81 3.75 1.87
C GLN A 71 -15.39 4.17 1.45
N PRO A 72 -14.40 4.07 2.35
CA PRO A 72 -13.00 4.35 2.04
C PRO A 72 -12.35 3.18 1.26
N THR A 73 -12.64 3.11 -0.04
CA THR A 73 -12.16 2.06 -0.94
C THR A 73 -10.68 2.24 -1.29
N VAL A 74 -9.89 1.17 -1.19
CA VAL A 74 -8.43 1.21 -1.41
C VAL A 74 -8.01 0.11 -2.37
N LEU A 75 -7.30 0.44 -3.45
CA LEU A 75 -6.66 -0.55 -4.31
C LEU A 75 -5.23 -0.81 -3.85
N VAL A 76 -4.92 -2.03 -3.43
CA VAL A 76 -3.56 -2.43 -3.04
C VAL A 76 -2.92 -3.25 -4.16
N VAL A 77 -1.86 -2.73 -4.76
CA VAL A 77 -1.18 -3.35 -5.91
C VAL A 77 0.11 -4.02 -5.44
N CYS A 78 0.10 -5.36 -5.34
CA CYS A 78 1.21 -6.13 -4.79
C CYS A 78 2.13 -6.67 -5.89
N GLY A 79 3.44 -6.45 -5.74
CA GLY A 79 4.47 -7.04 -6.61
C GLY A 79 4.97 -8.41 -6.13
N PRO A 80 5.94 -9.01 -6.84
CA PRO A 80 6.29 -10.43 -6.70
C PRO A 80 7.28 -10.73 -5.56
N GLY A 81 7.46 -9.81 -4.61
CA GLY A 81 8.53 -9.90 -3.60
C GLY A 81 8.06 -9.48 -2.21
N ASN A 82 9.02 -9.14 -1.35
CA ASN A 82 8.73 -8.74 0.03
C ASN A 82 7.82 -7.50 0.09
N ASN A 83 8.02 -6.51 -0.79
CA ASN A 83 7.15 -5.32 -0.85
C ASN A 83 5.67 -5.71 -1.11
N GLY A 84 5.43 -6.71 -1.95
CA GLY A 84 4.07 -7.23 -2.16
C GLY A 84 3.51 -7.95 -0.93
N GLY A 85 4.38 -8.59 -0.14
CA GLY A 85 4.02 -9.14 1.16
C GLY A 85 3.63 -8.06 2.17
N ASP A 86 4.39 -6.96 2.23
CA ASP A 86 4.06 -5.78 3.05
C ASP A 86 2.71 -5.20 2.63
N GLY A 87 2.43 -5.15 1.32
CA GLY A 87 1.13 -4.79 0.76
C GLY A 87 -0.02 -5.69 1.24
N LEU A 88 0.16 -7.01 1.27
CA LEU A 88 -0.86 -7.94 1.78
C LEU A 88 -1.15 -7.73 3.27
N VAL A 89 -0.09 -7.56 4.08
CA VAL A 89 -0.23 -7.24 5.50
C VAL A 89 -0.93 -5.89 5.68
N CYS A 90 -0.53 -4.87 4.91
CA CYS A 90 -1.16 -3.56 4.91
C CYS A 90 -2.65 -3.64 4.57
N ALA A 91 -3.03 -4.39 3.52
CA ALA A 91 -4.43 -4.59 3.13
C ALA A 91 -5.24 -5.21 4.29
N ARG A 92 -4.70 -6.24 4.95
CA ARG A 92 -5.33 -6.86 6.12
C ARG A 92 -5.57 -5.86 7.25
N HIS A 93 -4.56 -5.06 7.62
CA HIS A 93 -4.72 -4.07 8.70
C HIS A 93 -5.65 -2.92 8.30
N LEU A 94 -5.62 -2.47 7.04
CA LEU A 94 -6.58 -1.49 6.52
C LEU A 94 -8.03 -1.98 6.68
N LYS A 95 -8.31 -3.25 6.39
CA LYS A 95 -9.63 -3.86 6.64
C LYS A 95 -10.03 -3.76 8.13
N MET A 96 -9.10 -4.03 9.04
CA MET A 96 -9.34 -3.89 10.49
C MET A 96 -9.55 -2.43 10.92
N PHE A 97 -8.97 -1.46 10.19
CA PHE A 97 -9.11 -0.02 10.43
C PHE A 97 -10.37 0.58 9.79
N GLY A 98 -11.27 -0.24 9.23
CA GLY A 98 -12.53 0.20 8.63
C GLY A 98 -12.40 0.63 7.17
N TYR A 99 -11.30 0.29 6.50
CA TYR A 99 -11.16 0.48 5.06
C TYR A 99 -11.80 -0.66 4.27
N GLU A 100 -12.05 -0.42 2.99
CA GLU A 100 -12.48 -1.44 2.04
C GLU A 100 -11.38 -1.70 1.00
N PRO A 101 -10.34 -2.47 1.37
CA PRO A 101 -9.26 -2.80 0.47
C PRO A 101 -9.69 -3.84 -0.57
N THR A 102 -9.17 -3.68 -1.77
CA THR A 102 -9.17 -4.65 -2.85
C THR A 102 -7.73 -4.89 -3.28
N VAL A 103 -7.32 -6.13 -3.45
CA VAL A 103 -5.93 -6.48 -3.79
C VAL A 103 -5.81 -6.85 -5.26
N TYR A 104 -4.82 -6.32 -5.96
CA TYR A 104 -4.35 -6.89 -7.23
C TYR A 104 -2.96 -7.50 -7.02
N TYR A 105 -2.83 -8.80 -7.26
CA TYR A 105 -1.59 -9.54 -7.02
C TYR A 105 -1.28 -10.53 -8.17
N PRO A 106 -0.72 -10.04 -9.29
CA PRO A 106 -0.62 -10.78 -10.55
C PRO A 106 0.49 -11.83 -10.58
N LYS A 107 1.53 -11.69 -9.74
CA LYS A 107 2.68 -12.59 -9.70
C LYS A 107 2.95 -12.99 -8.26
N ARG A 108 2.44 -14.16 -7.88
CA ARG A 108 2.52 -14.68 -6.50
C ARG A 108 3.67 -15.68 -6.40
N PRO A 109 4.69 -15.44 -5.55
CA PRO A 109 5.72 -16.42 -5.32
C PRO A 109 5.13 -17.67 -4.68
N ASN A 110 5.54 -18.84 -5.17
CA ASN A 110 5.19 -20.13 -4.57
C ASN A 110 6.04 -20.37 -3.31
N LYS A 111 5.70 -19.67 -2.23
CA LYS A 111 6.31 -19.86 -0.90
C LYS A 111 5.21 -19.81 0.17
N PRO A 112 5.29 -20.65 1.22
CA PRO A 112 4.27 -20.72 2.28
C PRO A 112 3.92 -19.38 2.93
N LEU A 113 4.90 -18.49 3.08
CA LEU A 113 4.69 -17.15 3.62
C LEU A 113 3.63 -16.36 2.83
N PHE A 114 3.80 -16.24 1.51
CA PHE A 114 2.89 -15.46 0.66
C PHE A 114 1.53 -16.13 0.46
N GLU A 115 1.49 -17.47 0.43
CA GLU A 115 0.24 -18.24 0.43
C GLU A 115 -0.56 -18.03 1.72
N GLY A 116 0.14 -18.01 2.86
CA GLY A 116 -0.44 -17.71 4.17
C GLY A 116 -1.03 -16.30 4.21
N LEU A 117 -0.27 -15.29 3.78
CA LEU A 117 -0.75 -13.90 3.71
C LEU A 117 -1.95 -13.73 2.78
N THR A 118 -1.93 -14.38 1.61
CA THR A 118 -3.06 -14.39 0.67
C THR A 118 -4.30 -15.01 1.33
N THR A 119 -4.13 -16.16 1.99
CA THR A 119 -5.20 -16.86 2.71
C THR A 119 -5.78 -16.00 3.83
N GLN A 120 -4.93 -15.28 4.58
CA GLN A 120 -5.38 -14.35 5.63
C GLN A 120 -6.26 -13.24 5.06
N CYS A 121 -5.85 -12.61 3.95
CA CYS A 121 -6.64 -11.57 3.29
C CYS A 121 -8.00 -12.13 2.82
N GLN A 122 -8.01 -13.30 2.18
CA GLN A 122 -9.24 -13.96 1.73
C GLN A 122 -10.19 -14.31 2.89
N LYS A 123 -9.66 -14.80 4.02
CA LYS A 123 -10.45 -15.09 5.22
C LYS A 123 -11.03 -13.85 5.90
N MET A 124 -10.59 -12.67 5.49
CA MET A 124 -11.11 -11.37 5.94
C MET A 124 -12.00 -10.70 4.88
N ASP A 125 -12.46 -11.47 3.89
CA ASP A 125 -13.31 -11.02 2.80
C ASP A 125 -12.71 -9.83 2.03
N ILE A 126 -11.37 -9.83 1.86
CA ILE A 126 -10.66 -8.89 1.01
C ILE A 126 -10.65 -9.46 -0.42
N PRO A 127 -11.32 -8.81 -1.39
CA PRO A 127 -11.36 -9.30 -2.76
C PRO A 127 -10.00 -9.20 -3.44
N PHE A 128 -9.73 -10.16 -4.33
CA PHE A 128 -8.58 -10.14 -5.23
C PHE A 128 -9.05 -9.94 -6.67
N LEU A 129 -8.57 -8.89 -7.33
CA LEU A 129 -8.89 -8.66 -8.73
C LEU A 129 -8.20 -9.71 -9.62
N PRO A 130 -8.93 -10.32 -10.57
CA PRO A 130 -8.34 -11.24 -11.53
C PRO A 130 -7.50 -10.50 -12.59
N GLU A 131 -7.86 -9.25 -12.89
CA GLU A 131 -7.22 -8.39 -13.88
C GLU A 131 -7.08 -6.96 -13.37
N PHE A 132 -6.10 -6.23 -13.92
CA PHE A 132 -5.87 -4.84 -13.55
C PHE A 132 -6.78 -3.93 -14.40
N PRO A 133 -7.45 -2.92 -13.81
CA PRO A 133 -8.17 -1.91 -14.58
C PRO A 133 -7.22 -1.19 -15.54
N ALA A 134 -7.45 -1.31 -16.85
CA ALA A 134 -6.56 -0.74 -17.86
C ALA A 134 -6.68 0.79 -17.92
N GLU A 135 -7.88 1.32 -17.68
CA GLU A 135 -8.19 2.74 -17.69
C GLU A 135 -8.02 3.37 -16.31
N ALA A 136 -7.19 4.42 -16.23
CA ALA A 136 -6.99 5.17 -14.99
C ALA A 136 -8.29 5.78 -14.43
N ALA A 137 -9.21 6.21 -15.32
CA ALA A 137 -10.50 6.75 -14.93
C ALA A 137 -11.36 5.73 -14.15
N LEU A 138 -11.24 4.42 -14.45
CA LEU A 138 -11.95 3.38 -13.72
C LEU A 138 -11.37 3.20 -12.31
N ILE A 139 -10.05 3.38 -12.14
CA ILE A 139 -9.41 3.38 -10.83
C ILE A 139 -9.88 4.58 -10.01
N ASP A 140 -9.89 5.77 -10.63
CA ASP A 140 -10.34 7.01 -9.99
C ASP A 140 -11.81 6.98 -9.57
N GLU A 141 -12.66 6.27 -10.32
CA GLU A 141 -14.08 6.09 -10.00
C GLU A 141 -14.29 5.10 -8.84
N LEU A 142 -13.55 3.99 -8.82
CA LEU A 142 -13.78 2.88 -7.89
C LEU A 142 -13.04 3.02 -6.55
N TYR A 143 -11.88 3.68 -6.54
CA TYR A 143 -10.97 3.70 -5.40
C TYR A 143 -10.64 5.13 -5.00
N GLY A 144 -10.65 5.44 -3.70
CA GLY A 144 -10.21 6.75 -3.22
C GLY A 144 -8.71 6.83 -2.90
N LEU A 145 -8.01 5.70 -2.90
CA LEU A 145 -6.57 5.58 -2.65
C LEU A 145 -6.01 4.35 -3.36
N VAL A 146 -4.81 4.49 -3.91
CA VAL A 146 -4.00 3.37 -4.36
C VAL A 146 -2.81 3.17 -3.41
N VAL A 147 -2.54 1.93 -3.02
CA VAL A 147 -1.31 1.54 -2.32
C VAL A 147 -0.40 0.85 -3.33
N ASP A 148 0.73 1.48 -3.61
CA ASP A 148 1.80 0.93 -4.44
C ASP A 148 2.72 0.07 -3.57
N ALA A 149 2.56 -1.24 -3.70
CA ALA A 149 3.36 -2.26 -3.02
C ALA A 149 4.08 -3.15 -4.06
N ILE A 150 4.49 -2.57 -5.21
CA ILE A 150 5.02 -3.34 -6.34
C ILE A 150 6.51 -3.66 -6.13
N PHE A 151 7.36 -2.64 -6.07
CA PHE A 151 8.81 -2.80 -5.97
C PHE A 151 9.36 -2.01 -4.79
N GLY A 152 10.11 -2.68 -3.91
CA GLY A 152 10.85 -2.04 -2.83
C GLY A 152 12.32 -1.80 -3.22
N PHE A 153 13.12 -1.31 -2.26
CA PHE A 153 14.51 -0.89 -2.44
C PHE A 153 15.45 -1.96 -3.02
N SER A 154 15.10 -3.24 -2.87
CA SER A 154 15.91 -4.36 -3.36
C SER A 154 15.68 -4.69 -4.84
N PHE A 155 14.70 -4.06 -5.49
CA PHE A 155 14.46 -4.24 -6.92
C PHE A 155 15.66 -3.76 -7.75
N LYS A 156 16.01 -4.54 -8.77
CA LYS A 156 17.10 -4.25 -9.71
C LYS A 156 16.70 -4.67 -11.12
N GLY A 157 17.08 -3.87 -12.11
CA GLY A 157 16.89 -4.16 -13.52
C GLY A 157 15.65 -3.51 -14.12
N ALA A 158 15.33 -3.91 -15.35
CA ALA A 158 14.21 -3.35 -16.09
C ALA A 158 12.87 -3.89 -15.58
N VAL A 159 11.89 -2.99 -15.46
CA VAL A 159 10.49 -3.36 -15.20
C VAL A 159 9.99 -4.24 -16.35
N ARG A 160 9.37 -5.37 -16.00
CA ARG A 160 8.80 -6.34 -16.96
C ARG A 160 7.29 -6.40 -16.81
N GLU A 161 6.61 -6.83 -17.87
CA GLU A 161 5.16 -7.07 -17.82
C GLU A 161 4.77 -8.11 -16.75
N PRO A 162 3.61 -7.94 -16.08
CA PRO A 162 2.59 -6.91 -16.32
C PRO A 162 2.87 -5.54 -15.67
N PHE A 163 3.99 -5.40 -14.96
CA PHE A 163 4.25 -4.22 -14.12
C PHE A 163 4.53 -2.94 -14.91
N GLY A 164 5.06 -3.04 -16.13
CA GLY A 164 5.23 -1.89 -17.01
C GLY A 164 3.89 -1.22 -17.36
N SER A 165 2.93 -2.03 -17.79
CA SER A 165 1.56 -1.57 -18.08
C SER A 165 0.85 -1.02 -16.84
N ILE A 166 1.00 -1.69 -15.70
CA ILE A 166 0.41 -1.26 -14.41
C ILE A 166 0.93 0.12 -14.01
N LEU A 167 2.25 0.30 -13.97
CA LEU A 167 2.87 1.57 -13.59
C LEU A 167 2.46 2.69 -14.55
N SER A 168 2.46 2.40 -15.86
CA SER A 168 2.00 3.37 -16.87
C SER A 168 0.56 3.84 -16.60
N THR A 169 -0.33 2.96 -16.16
CA THR A 169 -1.70 3.33 -15.79
C THR A 169 -1.75 4.11 -14.49
N LEU A 170 -0.96 3.72 -13.46
CA LEU A 170 -0.88 4.43 -12.19
C LEU A 170 -0.34 5.85 -12.34
N GLU A 171 0.55 6.13 -13.29
CA GLU A 171 1.01 7.50 -13.60
C GLU A 171 -0.11 8.45 -14.04
N ARG A 172 -1.25 7.91 -14.49
CA ARG A 172 -2.36 8.68 -15.06
C ARG A 172 -3.56 8.81 -14.11
N VAL A 173 -3.54 8.15 -12.95
CA VAL A 173 -4.63 8.27 -11.97
C VAL A 173 -4.57 9.62 -11.29
N THR A 174 -5.71 10.12 -10.84
CA THR A 174 -5.82 11.39 -10.11
C THR A 174 -6.00 11.18 -8.60
N VAL A 175 -6.41 9.98 -8.21
CA VAL A 175 -6.46 9.58 -6.80
C VAL A 175 -5.05 9.46 -6.22
N PRO A 176 -4.87 9.72 -4.90
CA PRO A 176 -3.57 9.62 -4.27
C PRO A 176 -2.97 8.21 -4.38
N ILE A 177 -1.65 8.16 -4.48
CA ILE A 177 -0.85 6.92 -4.39
C ILE A 177 0.00 6.98 -3.13
N ALA A 178 -0.10 5.95 -2.29
CA ALA A 178 0.79 5.73 -1.15
C ALA A 178 1.74 4.56 -1.48
N SER A 179 3.02 4.87 -1.69
CA SER A 179 4.03 3.85 -1.96
C SER A 179 4.64 3.29 -0.68
N ILE A 180 4.75 1.97 -0.59
CA ILE A 180 5.45 1.27 0.47
C ILE A 180 6.94 1.26 0.14
N ASP A 181 7.76 1.67 1.12
CA ASP A 181 9.22 1.79 1.04
C ASP A 181 9.69 2.85 0.03
N ILE A 182 9.55 2.59 -1.27
CA ILE A 182 9.88 3.53 -2.35
C ILE A 182 8.79 3.52 -3.43
N PRO A 183 8.57 4.64 -4.16
CA PRO A 183 7.73 4.61 -5.36
C PRO A 183 8.27 3.64 -6.39
N SER A 184 7.42 2.76 -6.89
CA SER A 184 7.81 1.73 -7.86
C SER A 184 8.05 2.33 -9.24
N GLY A 185 9.22 2.09 -9.81
CA GLY A 185 9.64 2.59 -11.13
C GLY A 185 10.97 3.34 -11.06
#